data_AF-A0A1I6V8N2-F1
#
_entry.id   AF-A0A1I6V8N2-F1
#
_cell.length_a   1.000
_cell.length_b   1.000
_cell.length_c   1.000
_cell.angle_alpha   90.00
_cell.angle_beta   90.00
_cell.angle_gamma   90.00
#
_symmetry.space_group_name_H-M   'P 1'
#
loop_
_entity.id
_entity.type
_entity.pdbx_description
1 polymer ?
#
loop_
_entity_poly.entity_id
_entity_poly.type
_entity_poly.pdbx_seq_one_letter_code
_entity_poly.pdbx_strand_id
1 'polypeptide(L)'
;MNEFRDSNEQDWPQLEAMKEQINQIVVPSTVEERIRNGMRLGRQRRRRRTVTRFASYTACLLLLIMVASVRFSPVVAAYVGDLPGLRSLVELINYDKGLELAIENDFMQPVGLSEEQDGIKVTVDGVLADESRVIVFYTLTNMDGRKRVVNLQKVDLATKEQMSISHGSSDFSEEWVSKQGTIDFNFHNGAEVPDILRLELKVGKDEKAVAGLPFWQFAIPIDKTKFEGLKETYAINKTVTVEGQRITFGTMTVYPTRVGLEVAYDPANTKKLFYFDDIRIEDEHGETFGTINNGVSGSTIDENRQILYFQSNYFRKPDRLYLRANSIRALDKNKLEIQVDPDQKKLLSSPDGHLTLKDVGTSKEEGQRILVFKLINDNPLDEHRQYNLLDMSFKDASGKSFESNMTGSSGDEFQYFIEKAKYQSPLTLTIVDYPTRIEGDIKLRMK
;
A
#
# COMPACT_ATOMS: atom_id res chain seq x y z
N MET A 1 -46.32 -66.99 68.34
CA MET A 1 -45.68 -67.40 67.07
C MET A 1 -46.60 -68.41 66.38
N ASN A 2 -47.79 -67.95 65.95
CA ASN A 2 -48.80 -68.78 65.26
C ASN A 2 -49.92 -67.92 64.62
N GLU A 3 -49.61 -66.71 64.14
CA GLU A 3 -50.59 -65.84 63.44
C GLU A 3 -50.15 -65.41 62.03
N PHE A 4 -48.96 -65.82 61.57
CA PHE A 4 -48.42 -65.46 60.25
C PHE A 4 -48.46 -66.60 59.22
N ARG A 5 -49.13 -67.71 59.53
CA ARG A 5 -49.15 -68.90 58.66
C ARG A 5 -50.42 -69.04 57.82
N ASP A 6 -51.52 -68.36 58.19
CA ASP A 6 -52.81 -68.46 57.50
C ASP A 6 -53.08 -67.36 56.47
N SER A 7 -52.31 -66.27 56.42
CA SER A 7 -52.54 -65.22 55.41
C SER A 7 -52.05 -65.61 54.00
N ASN A 8 -51.12 -66.57 53.90
CA ASN A 8 -50.51 -66.92 52.61
C ASN A 8 -51.30 -67.96 51.79
N GLU A 9 -52.26 -68.70 52.37
CA GLU A 9 -53.08 -69.66 51.61
C GLU A 9 -54.27 -69.00 50.90
N GLN A 10 -54.74 -67.84 51.37
CA GLN A 10 -55.84 -67.10 50.72
C GLN A 10 -55.39 -66.24 49.53
N ASP A 11 -54.12 -65.85 49.48
CA ASP A 11 -53.60 -64.95 48.45
C ASP A 11 -53.13 -65.70 47.18
N TRP A 12 -52.86 -67.01 47.27
CA TRP A 12 -52.39 -67.81 46.13
C TRP A 12 -53.35 -67.83 44.93
N PRO A 13 -54.67 -68.05 45.10
CA PRO A 13 -55.61 -68.04 43.98
C PRO A 13 -55.74 -66.66 43.33
N GLN A 14 -55.60 -65.58 44.12
CA GLN A 14 -55.64 -64.21 43.62
C GLN A 14 -54.38 -63.87 42.81
N LEU A 15 -53.21 -64.34 43.26
CA LEU A 15 -51.95 -64.20 42.54
C LEU A 15 -51.95 -65.01 41.24
N GLU A 16 -52.54 -66.20 41.23
CA GLU A 16 -52.70 -67.01 40.02
C GLU A 16 -53.66 -66.35 39.02
N ALA A 17 -54.79 -65.83 39.49
CA ALA A 17 -55.72 -65.06 38.64
C ALA A 17 -55.09 -63.77 38.09
N MET A 18 -54.29 -63.04 38.88
CA MET A 18 -53.53 -61.88 38.40
C MET A 18 -52.46 -62.27 37.38
N LYS A 19 -51.79 -63.41 37.57
CA LYS A 19 -50.81 -63.94 36.61
C LYS A 19 -51.46 -64.35 35.29
N GLU A 20 -52.66 -64.94 35.35
CA GLU A 20 -53.49 -65.27 34.18
C GLU A 20 -53.86 -63.98 33.41
N GLN A 21 -54.30 -62.93 34.12
CA GLN A 21 -54.64 -61.64 33.53
C GLN A 21 -53.44 -60.94 32.88
N ILE A 22 -52.26 -60.97 33.52
CA ILE A 22 -51.03 -60.38 32.98
C ILE A 22 -50.57 -61.12 31.72
N ASN A 23 -50.69 -62.46 31.68
CA ASN A 23 -50.33 -63.26 30.50
C ASN A 23 -51.28 -63.07 29.31
N GLN A 24 -52.49 -62.54 29.52
CA GLN A 24 -53.45 -62.20 28.46
C GLN A 24 -53.27 -60.79 27.90
N ILE A 25 -52.36 -59.98 28.46
CA ILE A 25 -52.05 -58.65 27.92
C ILE A 25 -51.20 -58.82 26.65
N VAL A 26 -51.84 -58.73 25.49
CA VAL A 26 -51.16 -58.71 24.20
C VAL A 26 -50.39 -57.40 24.09
N VAL A 27 -49.06 -57.47 24.20
CA VAL A 27 -48.18 -56.32 23.99
C VAL A 27 -48.34 -55.86 22.53
N PRO A 28 -48.81 -54.64 22.27
CA PRO A 28 -49.00 -54.17 20.90
C PRO A 28 -47.65 -54.11 20.18
N SER A 29 -47.57 -54.61 18.95
CA SER A 29 -46.35 -54.58 18.12
C SER A 29 -45.78 -53.16 17.91
N THR A 30 -46.63 -52.13 18.07
CA THR A 30 -46.26 -50.71 18.05
C THR A 30 -45.33 -50.30 19.19
N VAL A 31 -45.34 -51.02 20.33
CA VAL A 31 -44.46 -50.77 21.47
C VAL A 31 -43.05 -51.29 21.18
N GLU A 32 -42.93 -52.50 20.65
CA GLU A 32 -41.63 -53.06 20.25
C GLU A 32 -40.95 -52.21 19.15
N GLU A 33 -41.73 -51.74 18.18
CA GLU A 33 -41.22 -50.87 17.13
C GLU A 33 -40.70 -49.53 17.69
N ARG A 34 -41.42 -48.94 18.65
CA ARG A 34 -40.99 -47.72 19.35
C ARG A 34 -39.74 -47.94 20.20
N ILE A 35 -39.63 -49.07 20.89
CA ILE A 35 -38.42 -49.43 21.65
C ILE A 35 -37.22 -49.61 20.70
N ARG A 36 -37.40 -50.33 19.59
CA ARG A 36 -36.34 -50.55 18.60
C ARG A 36 -35.89 -49.25 17.94
N ASN A 37 -36.83 -48.37 17.58
CA ASN A 37 -36.53 -47.05 17.03
C ASN A 37 -35.86 -46.13 18.07
N GLY A 38 -36.29 -46.16 19.34
CA GLY A 38 -35.65 -45.44 20.43
C GLY A 38 -34.21 -45.88 20.65
N MET A 39 -33.93 -47.19 20.67
CA MET A 39 -32.57 -47.72 20.77
C MET A 39 -31.70 -47.36 19.56
N ARG A 40 -32.25 -47.39 18.34
CA ARG A 40 -31.53 -47.02 17.11
C ARG A 40 -31.13 -45.55 17.13
N LEU A 41 -32.06 -44.66 17.48
CA LEU A 41 -31.83 -43.22 17.59
C LEU A 41 -30.84 -42.89 18.72
N GLY A 42 -30.91 -43.61 19.85
CA GLY A 42 -29.96 -43.48 20.97
C GLY A 42 -28.52 -43.86 20.56
N ARG A 43 -28.35 -44.97 19.84
CA ARG A 43 -27.02 -45.40 19.32
C ARG A 43 -26.48 -44.41 18.28
N GLN A 44 -27.32 -43.90 17.38
CA GLN A 44 -26.91 -42.89 16.40
C GLN A 44 -26.52 -41.56 17.05
N ARG A 45 -27.25 -41.09 18.07
CA ARG A 45 -26.90 -39.88 18.83
C ARG A 45 -25.61 -40.05 19.62
N ARG A 46 -25.39 -41.22 20.25
CA ARG A 46 -24.14 -41.53 20.96
C ARG A 46 -22.96 -41.57 19.98
N ARG A 47 -23.12 -42.23 18.83
CA ARG A 47 -22.09 -42.28 17.78
C ARG A 47 -21.79 -40.88 17.21
N ARG A 48 -22.81 -40.06 16.92
CA ARG A 48 -22.60 -38.68 16.46
C ARG A 48 -21.85 -37.84 17.50
N ARG A 49 -22.25 -37.89 18.78
CA ARG A 49 -21.55 -37.13 19.85
C ARG A 49 -20.10 -37.58 20.05
N THR A 50 -19.83 -38.88 19.95
CA THR A 50 -18.46 -39.40 20.06
C THR A 50 -17.64 -39.00 18.83
N VAL A 51 -18.18 -39.14 17.62
CA VAL A 51 -17.50 -38.74 16.37
C VAL A 51 -17.26 -37.23 16.32
N THR A 52 -18.22 -36.39 16.76
CA THR A 52 -18.01 -34.92 16.77
C THR A 52 -16.97 -34.50 17.80
N ARG A 53 -16.88 -35.18 18.96
CA ARG A 53 -15.81 -34.93 19.94
C ARG A 53 -14.45 -35.39 19.43
N PHE A 54 -14.36 -36.57 18.81
CA PHE A 54 -13.11 -37.02 18.20
C PHE A 54 -12.68 -36.11 17.04
N ALA A 55 -13.62 -35.66 16.21
CA ALA A 55 -13.37 -34.68 15.14
C ALA A 55 -12.89 -33.32 15.68
N SER A 56 -13.43 -32.85 16.81
CA SER A 56 -12.95 -31.61 17.44
C SER A 56 -11.54 -31.78 18.00
N TYR A 57 -11.22 -32.93 18.61
CA TYR A 57 -9.87 -33.19 19.11
C TYR A 57 -8.84 -33.32 17.98
N THR A 58 -9.17 -33.98 16.88
CA THR A 58 -8.28 -34.02 15.70
C THR A 58 -8.14 -32.65 15.04
N ALA A 59 -9.20 -31.85 14.95
CA ALA A 59 -9.10 -30.48 14.44
C ALA A 59 -8.21 -29.59 15.33
N CYS A 60 -8.36 -29.65 16.65
CA CYS A 60 -7.51 -28.92 17.58
C CYS A 60 -6.04 -29.41 17.53
N LEU A 61 -5.83 -30.72 17.41
CA LEU A 61 -4.48 -31.28 17.27
C LEU A 61 -3.82 -30.86 15.94
N LEU A 62 -4.57 -30.86 14.84
CA LEU A 62 -4.09 -30.38 13.55
C LEU A 62 -3.75 -28.88 13.58
N LEU A 63 -4.59 -28.06 14.23
CA LEU A 63 -4.31 -26.63 14.42
C LEU A 63 -3.08 -26.40 15.30
N LEU A 64 -2.91 -27.17 16.38
CA LEU A 64 -1.73 -27.08 17.24
C LEU A 64 -0.47 -27.54 16.53
N ILE A 65 -0.54 -28.61 15.72
CA ILE A 65 0.58 -29.08 14.89
C ILE A 65 0.92 -28.06 13.81
N MET A 66 -0.09 -27.42 13.19
CA MET A 66 0.11 -26.36 12.20
C MET A 66 0.76 -25.10 12.82
N VAL A 67 0.31 -24.67 14.00
CA VAL A 67 0.91 -23.53 14.71
C VAL A 67 2.32 -23.86 15.21
N ALA A 68 2.54 -25.11 15.67
CA ALA A 68 3.86 -25.56 16.11
C ALA A 68 4.84 -25.78 14.94
N SER A 69 4.39 -26.26 13.78
CA SER A 69 5.25 -26.47 12.61
C SER A 69 5.78 -25.17 12.04
N VAL A 70 5.01 -24.08 12.11
CA VAL A 70 5.43 -22.72 11.73
C VAL A 70 6.55 -22.19 12.64
N ARG A 71 6.61 -22.62 13.91
CA ARG A 71 7.62 -22.12 14.86
C ARG A 71 8.91 -22.96 14.96
N PHE A 72 8.90 -24.22 14.54
CA PHE A 72 9.96 -25.17 14.93
C PHE A 72 10.68 -25.92 13.79
N SER A 73 10.44 -25.62 12.51
CA SER A 73 11.18 -26.29 11.42
C SER A 73 11.61 -25.36 10.28
N PRO A 74 12.93 -25.16 10.09
CA PRO A 74 13.50 -24.51 8.89
C PRO A 74 13.13 -25.22 7.57
N VAL A 75 12.68 -26.48 7.61
CA VAL A 75 12.31 -27.26 6.43
C VAL A 75 10.90 -26.89 5.91
N VAL A 76 10.02 -26.38 6.79
CA VAL A 76 8.74 -25.79 6.34
C VAL A 76 8.97 -24.40 5.74
N ALA A 77 9.96 -23.64 6.23
CA ALA A 77 10.42 -22.41 5.57
C ALA A 77 10.97 -22.69 4.16
N ALA A 78 11.67 -23.82 3.96
CA ALA A 78 12.11 -24.27 2.63
C ALA A 78 10.94 -24.69 1.71
N TYR A 79 9.82 -25.17 2.25
CA TYR A 79 8.60 -25.45 1.46
C TYR A 79 7.77 -24.17 1.16
N VAL A 80 7.98 -23.08 1.91
CA VAL A 80 7.50 -21.74 1.57
C VAL A 80 8.40 -21.09 0.50
N GLY A 81 9.65 -21.55 0.37
CA GLY A 81 10.55 -21.23 -0.74
C GLY A 81 10.04 -21.70 -2.11
N ASP A 82 9.04 -22.57 -2.15
CA ASP A 82 8.33 -23.04 -3.35
C ASP A 82 6.93 -22.41 -3.51
N LEU A 83 6.68 -21.20 -2.97
CA LEU A 83 5.53 -20.42 -3.42
C LEU A 83 5.74 -20.05 -4.90
N PRO A 84 4.92 -20.56 -5.85
CA PRO A 84 4.95 -20.05 -7.22
C PRO A 84 4.59 -18.56 -7.19
N GLY A 85 5.58 -17.68 -7.32
CA GLY A 85 5.35 -16.24 -7.23
C GLY A 85 6.56 -15.37 -6.83
N LEU A 86 7.63 -15.90 -6.24
CA LEU A 86 8.81 -15.05 -5.90
C LEU A 86 9.41 -14.35 -7.12
N ARG A 87 9.45 -15.03 -8.28
CA ARG A 87 9.84 -14.39 -9.56
C ARG A 87 8.87 -13.30 -10.02
N SER A 88 7.56 -13.43 -9.73
CA SER A 88 6.58 -12.41 -10.12
C SER A 88 6.61 -11.19 -9.21
N LEU A 89 7.16 -11.29 -7.98
CA LEU A 89 7.37 -10.14 -7.10
C LEU A 89 8.49 -9.20 -7.59
N VAL A 90 9.50 -9.72 -8.30
CA VAL A 90 10.59 -8.90 -8.88
C VAL A 90 10.06 -7.95 -9.96
N GLU A 91 9.07 -8.38 -10.75
CA GLU A 91 8.41 -7.50 -11.72
C GLU A 91 7.62 -6.37 -11.04
N LEU A 92 7.07 -6.60 -9.85
CA LEU A 92 6.28 -5.60 -9.11
C LEU A 92 7.11 -4.45 -8.55
N ILE A 93 8.39 -4.71 -8.22
CA ILE A 93 9.33 -3.69 -7.78
C ILE A 93 9.98 -2.95 -8.96
N ASN A 94 9.54 -3.21 -10.19
CA ASN A 94 9.96 -2.54 -11.41
C ASN A 94 11.50 -2.40 -11.53
N TYR A 95 12.22 -3.49 -11.23
CA TYR A 95 13.67 -3.54 -11.25
C TYR A 95 14.36 -2.55 -10.29
N ASP A 96 13.72 -2.22 -9.16
CA ASP A 96 14.41 -1.57 -8.03
C ASP A 96 15.49 -2.51 -7.49
N LYS A 97 16.75 -2.22 -7.80
CA LYS A 97 17.90 -3.03 -7.41
C LYS A 97 18.00 -3.22 -5.90
N GLY A 98 17.62 -2.21 -5.11
CA GLY A 98 17.70 -2.30 -3.66
C GLY A 98 16.68 -3.25 -3.08
N LEU A 99 15.46 -3.23 -3.63
CA LEU A 99 14.42 -4.18 -3.24
C LEU A 99 14.71 -5.60 -3.75
N GLU A 100 15.28 -5.73 -4.95
CA GLU A 100 15.76 -7.02 -5.47
C GLU A 100 16.81 -7.62 -4.52
N LEU A 101 17.81 -6.83 -4.14
CA LEU A 101 18.82 -7.23 -3.17
C LEU A 101 18.24 -7.64 -1.82
N ALA A 102 17.23 -6.92 -1.33
CA ALA A 102 16.55 -7.28 -0.09
C ALA A 102 15.87 -8.65 -0.21
N ILE A 103 15.19 -8.93 -1.31
CA ILE A 103 14.54 -10.22 -1.57
C ILE A 103 15.58 -11.34 -1.69
N GLU A 104 16.67 -11.12 -2.44
CA GLU A 104 17.77 -12.09 -2.62
C GLU A 104 18.49 -12.44 -1.30
N ASN A 105 18.42 -11.56 -0.30
CA ASN A 105 19.03 -11.75 1.02
C ASN A 105 18.01 -12.16 2.09
N ASP A 106 16.89 -12.80 1.71
CA ASP A 106 15.85 -13.32 2.60
C ASP A 106 15.22 -12.28 3.55
N PHE A 107 15.26 -11.00 3.16
CA PHE A 107 14.76 -9.89 3.96
C PHE A 107 13.23 -9.82 3.98
N MET A 108 12.57 -10.39 2.97
CA MET A 108 11.12 -10.46 2.90
C MET A 108 10.53 -11.30 4.04
N GLN A 109 9.46 -10.82 4.65
CA GLN A 109 8.66 -11.57 5.60
C GLN A 109 7.42 -12.13 4.88
N PRO A 110 7.32 -13.46 4.69
CA PRO A 110 6.10 -14.06 4.14
C PRO A 110 4.94 -13.91 5.13
N VAL A 111 3.73 -13.67 4.62
CA VAL A 111 2.52 -13.47 5.43
C VAL A 111 1.44 -14.48 5.07
N GLY A 112 1.01 -14.54 3.81
CA GLY A 112 0.04 -15.52 3.30
C GLY A 112 -1.39 -15.39 3.84
N LEU A 113 -1.78 -14.24 4.39
CA LEU A 113 -3.15 -14.01 4.84
C LEU A 113 -4.06 -13.78 3.63
N SER A 114 -5.24 -14.38 3.61
CA SER A 114 -6.18 -14.16 2.51
C SER A 114 -7.63 -14.10 2.98
N GLU A 115 -8.42 -13.32 2.24
CA GLU A 115 -9.84 -13.14 2.47
C GLU A 115 -10.56 -13.05 1.12
N GLU A 116 -11.72 -13.70 1.01
CA GLU A 116 -12.55 -13.69 -0.20
C GLU A 116 -13.86 -12.97 0.07
N GLN A 117 -14.19 -11.98 -0.78
CA GLN A 117 -15.47 -11.28 -0.76
C GLN A 117 -15.91 -11.03 -2.21
N ASP A 118 -17.20 -11.23 -2.49
CA ASP A 118 -17.82 -11.03 -3.83
C ASP A 118 -17.04 -11.72 -4.99
N GLY A 119 -16.51 -12.91 -4.75
CA GLY A 119 -15.76 -13.70 -5.73
C GLY A 119 -14.40 -13.11 -6.12
N ILE A 120 -13.91 -12.14 -5.33
CA ILE A 120 -12.55 -11.62 -5.39
C ILE A 120 -11.84 -12.07 -4.12
N LYS A 121 -10.74 -12.81 -4.28
CA LYS A 121 -9.85 -13.16 -3.18
C LYS A 121 -8.68 -12.19 -3.14
N VAL A 122 -8.49 -11.54 -2.00
CA VAL A 122 -7.31 -10.71 -1.71
C VAL A 122 -6.38 -11.55 -0.85
N THR A 123 -5.12 -11.65 -1.26
CA THR A 123 -4.04 -12.32 -0.51
C THR A 123 -2.96 -11.30 -0.22
N VAL A 124 -2.56 -11.17 1.04
CA VAL A 124 -1.33 -10.49 1.45
C VAL A 124 -0.21 -11.51 1.40
N ASP A 125 0.63 -11.43 0.38
CA ASP A 125 1.67 -12.43 0.10
C ASP A 125 2.82 -12.30 1.11
N GLY A 126 3.28 -11.07 1.34
CA GLY A 126 4.28 -10.77 2.35
C GLY A 126 4.63 -9.29 2.44
N VAL A 127 5.63 -8.97 3.25
CA VAL A 127 6.06 -7.60 3.50
C VAL A 127 7.58 -7.46 3.43
N LEU A 128 8.06 -6.32 2.91
CA LEU A 128 9.40 -5.81 3.15
C LEU A 128 9.27 -4.62 4.09
N ALA A 129 9.99 -4.64 5.21
CA ALA A 129 9.87 -3.60 6.23
C ALA A 129 11.25 -3.20 6.74
N ASP A 130 11.45 -1.91 6.93
CA ASP A 130 12.52 -1.36 7.75
C ASP A 130 12.00 -0.15 8.53
N GLU A 131 12.86 0.52 9.30
CA GLU A 131 12.48 1.70 10.08
C GLU A 131 12.02 2.89 9.22
N SER A 132 12.19 2.85 7.90
CA SER A 132 11.80 3.92 6.99
C SER A 132 10.45 3.67 6.30
N ARG A 133 10.11 2.42 5.95
CA ARG A 133 8.87 2.08 5.23
C ARG A 133 8.46 0.62 5.40
N VAL A 134 7.19 0.35 5.12
CA VAL A 134 6.65 -1.00 4.94
C VAL A 134 6.04 -1.12 3.56
N ILE A 135 6.53 -2.06 2.76
CA ILE A 135 5.96 -2.43 1.46
C ILE A 135 5.19 -3.74 1.63
N VAL A 136 3.88 -3.69 1.39
CA VAL A 136 3.00 -4.85 1.37
C VAL A 136 2.84 -5.35 -0.05
N PHE A 137 3.11 -6.63 -0.27
CA PHE A 137 2.86 -7.34 -1.51
C PHE A 137 1.51 -8.04 -1.43
N TYR A 138 0.66 -7.84 -2.43
CA TYR A 138 -0.66 -8.46 -2.46
C TYR A 138 -0.99 -9.05 -3.83
N THR A 139 -1.89 -10.04 -3.81
CA THR A 139 -2.46 -10.70 -4.99
C THR A 139 -3.99 -10.64 -4.93
N LEU A 140 -4.61 -10.13 -5.99
CA LEU A 140 -6.04 -10.24 -6.26
C LEU A 140 -6.28 -11.44 -7.16
N THR A 141 -7.22 -12.32 -6.82
CA THR A 141 -7.60 -13.48 -7.65
C THR A 141 -9.09 -13.46 -7.95
N ASN A 142 -9.44 -13.69 -9.23
CA ASN A 142 -10.82 -13.79 -9.68
C ASN A 142 -11.31 -15.23 -9.44
N MET A 143 -12.11 -15.43 -8.39
CA MET A 143 -12.54 -16.75 -7.94
C MET A 143 -13.77 -17.25 -8.69
N ASP A 144 -14.59 -16.34 -9.23
CA ASP A 144 -15.85 -16.69 -9.90
C ASP A 144 -15.84 -16.47 -11.42
N GLY A 145 -14.74 -15.95 -11.96
CA GLY A 145 -14.55 -15.74 -13.40
C GLY A 145 -15.44 -14.65 -13.99
N ARG A 146 -16.14 -13.85 -13.17
CA ARG A 146 -16.92 -12.72 -13.67
C ARG A 146 -15.98 -11.70 -14.33
N LYS A 147 -16.32 -11.29 -15.56
CA LYS A 147 -15.64 -10.19 -16.25
C LYS A 147 -15.99 -8.87 -15.57
N ARG A 148 -14.97 -8.17 -15.05
CA ARG A 148 -15.12 -6.87 -14.39
C ARG A 148 -13.77 -6.20 -14.22
N VAL A 149 -13.76 -4.88 -14.32
CA VAL A 149 -12.59 -4.08 -13.98
C VAL A 149 -12.42 -4.05 -12.47
N VAL A 150 -11.21 -4.35 -12.02
CA VAL A 150 -10.85 -4.39 -10.60
C VAL A 150 -9.49 -3.73 -10.42
N ASN A 151 -9.46 -2.72 -9.55
CA ASN A 151 -8.28 -2.03 -9.07
C ASN A 151 -8.36 -1.86 -7.55
N LEU A 152 -7.23 -1.57 -6.93
CA LEU A 152 -7.16 -1.12 -5.55
C LEU A 152 -7.62 0.34 -5.51
N GLN A 153 -8.74 0.62 -4.82
CA GLN A 153 -9.41 1.93 -4.80
C GLN A 153 -9.21 2.69 -3.50
N LYS A 154 -9.08 1.95 -2.40
CA LYS A 154 -8.83 2.57 -1.10
C LYS A 154 -7.89 1.68 -0.32
N VAL A 155 -6.88 2.31 0.26
CA VAL A 155 -6.00 1.73 1.26
C VAL A 155 -6.11 2.62 2.48
N ASP A 156 -6.47 2.03 3.61
CA ASP A 156 -6.52 2.73 4.89
C ASP A 156 -5.72 1.96 5.94
N LEU A 157 -5.19 2.70 6.92
CA LEU A 157 -4.60 2.16 8.13
C LEU A 157 -5.43 2.64 9.31
N ALA A 158 -5.74 1.72 10.23
CA ALA A 158 -6.53 2.05 11.42
C ALA A 158 -5.86 3.13 12.31
N THR A 159 -4.55 3.35 12.16
CA THR A 159 -3.76 4.42 12.79
C THR A 159 -3.26 5.37 11.71
N LYS A 160 -3.71 6.64 11.69
CA LYS A 160 -3.48 7.57 10.57
C LYS A 160 -2.39 8.61 10.78
N GLU A 161 -1.86 8.75 11.99
CA GLU A 161 -0.95 9.86 12.26
C GLU A 161 0.43 9.58 11.65
N GLN A 162 0.93 10.56 10.88
CA GLN A 162 2.33 10.64 10.41
C GLN A 162 2.78 9.60 9.36
N MET A 163 1.85 9.06 8.57
CA MET A 163 2.17 8.16 7.46
C MET A 163 1.61 8.67 6.13
N SER A 164 2.33 8.40 5.04
CA SER A 164 1.79 8.53 3.68
C SER A 164 1.69 7.16 3.02
N ILE A 165 0.67 7.00 2.18
CA ILE A 165 0.37 5.73 1.51
C ILE A 165 0.51 5.97 0.01
N SER A 166 1.34 5.18 -0.65
CA SER A 166 1.37 5.10 -2.11
C SER A 166 1.06 3.67 -2.54
N HIS A 167 0.24 3.51 -3.57
CA HIS A 167 -0.06 2.21 -4.14
C HIS A 167 -0.14 2.34 -5.66
N GLY A 168 0.36 1.33 -6.35
CA GLY A 168 0.23 1.24 -7.80
C GLY A 168 -1.20 0.87 -8.20
N SER A 169 -1.72 1.49 -9.24
CA SER A 169 -2.98 1.12 -9.87
C SER A 169 -2.77 1.14 -11.37
N SER A 170 -2.89 -0.02 -12.03
CA SER A 170 -2.96 -0.03 -13.49
C SER A 170 -3.35 -1.40 -13.99
N ASP A 171 -4.66 -1.69 -14.06
CA ASP A 171 -5.18 -2.47 -15.19
C ASP A 171 -6.71 -2.32 -15.36
N PHE A 172 -7.13 -1.67 -16.44
CA PHE A 172 -8.54 -1.51 -16.82
C PHE A 172 -9.11 -2.73 -17.58
N SER A 173 -8.35 -3.82 -17.67
CA SER A 173 -8.86 -5.05 -18.27
C SER A 173 -9.98 -5.67 -17.43
N GLU A 174 -11.08 -6.04 -18.11
CA GLU A 174 -12.15 -6.86 -17.57
C GLU A 174 -11.79 -8.35 -17.54
N GLU A 175 -10.77 -8.75 -18.30
CA GLU A 175 -10.27 -10.12 -18.38
C GLU A 175 -9.02 -10.25 -17.53
N TRP A 176 -9.19 -10.83 -16.34
CA TRP A 176 -8.12 -11.07 -15.39
C TRP A 176 -8.39 -12.34 -14.58
N VAL A 177 -7.31 -13.08 -14.30
CA VAL A 177 -7.34 -14.29 -13.43
C VAL A 177 -6.66 -13.97 -12.09
N SER A 178 -5.49 -13.36 -12.15
CA SER A 178 -4.73 -12.93 -11.00
C SER A 178 -4.02 -11.61 -11.31
N LYS A 179 -3.96 -10.70 -10.34
CA LYS A 179 -3.22 -9.43 -10.42
C LYS A 179 -2.42 -9.27 -9.14
N GLN A 180 -1.17 -8.83 -9.27
CA GLN A 180 -0.33 -8.55 -8.11
C GLN A 180 -0.02 -7.06 -8.04
N GLY A 181 0.28 -6.59 -6.83
CA GLY A 181 0.60 -5.18 -6.61
C GLY A 181 1.34 -4.96 -5.30
N THR A 182 1.79 -3.73 -5.12
CA THR A 182 2.45 -3.26 -3.92
C THR A 182 1.72 -2.06 -3.31
N ILE A 183 1.79 -1.98 -1.99
CA ILE A 183 1.33 -0.84 -1.19
C ILE A 183 2.50 -0.42 -0.33
N ASP A 184 2.99 0.80 -0.53
CA ASP A 184 4.13 1.36 0.18
C ASP A 184 3.64 2.38 1.24
N PHE A 185 3.87 2.02 2.50
CA PHE A 185 3.61 2.82 3.69
C PHE A 185 4.87 3.52 4.13
N ASN A 186 4.86 4.84 4.03
CA ASN A 186 6.00 5.70 4.34
C ASN A 186 5.80 6.36 5.70
N PHE A 187 6.73 6.13 6.62
CA PHE A 187 6.70 6.71 7.97
C PHE A 187 7.47 8.03 7.98
N HIS A 188 6.88 9.06 8.59
CA HIS A 188 7.46 10.40 8.65
C HIS A 188 7.58 10.85 10.10
N ASN A 189 8.39 11.89 10.36
CA ASN A 189 8.43 12.60 11.65
C ASN A 189 8.68 11.71 12.88
N GLY A 190 9.46 10.64 12.72
CA GLY A 190 9.77 9.71 13.82
C GLY A 190 8.66 8.72 14.15
N ALA A 191 7.65 8.57 13.29
CA ALA A 191 6.67 7.51 13.42
C ALA A 191 7.35 6.13 13.38
N GLU A 192 7.04 5.30 14.38
CA GLU A 192 7.54 3.93 14.44
C GLU A 192 6.66 3.00 13.61
N VAL A 193 7.29 1.97 13.02
CA VAL A 193 6.55 0.87 12.38
C VAL A 193 5.72 0.15 13.46
N PRO A 194 4.42 -0.11 13.25
CA PRO A 194 3.59 -0.79 14.23
C PRO A 194 3.93 -2.29 14.33
N ASP A 195 3.70 -2.90 15.49
CA ASP A 195 3.84 -4.36 15.65
C ASP A 195 2.81 -5.14 14.82
N ILE A 196 1.64 -4.53 14.58
CA ILE A 196 0.58 -5.06 13.74
C ILE A 196 0.12 -3.98 12.78
N LEU A 197 0.35 -4.18 11.49
CA LEU A 197 -0.17 -3.34 10.43
C LEU A 197 -1.63 -3.73 10.14
N ARG A 198 -2.56 -2.85 10.50
CA ARG A 198 -4.01 -3.04 10.27
C ARG A 198 -4.40 -2.47 8.92
N LEU A 199 -4.39 -3.32 7.91
CA LEU A 199 -4.64 -2.98 6.52
C LEU A 199 -6.13 -3.09 6.20
N GLU A 200 -6.73 -2.00 5.71
CA GLU A 200 -8.09 -1.99 5.18
C GLU A 200 -8.08 -1.66 3.69
N LEU A 201 -8.69 -2.52 2.87
CA LEU A 201 -8.68 -2.36 1.42
C LEU A 201 -10.10 -2.26 0.86
N LYS A 202 -10.26 -1.45 -0.19
CA LYS A 202 -11.39 -1.55 -1.11
C LYS A 202 -10.89 -1.82 -2.52
N VAL A 203 -11.53 -2.79 -3.14
CA VAL A 203 -11.16 -3.31 -4.45
C VAL A 203 -12.38 -3.23 -5.36
N GLY A 204 -12.22 -2.62 -6.54
CA GLY A 204 -13.31 -2.43 -7.49
C GLY A 204 -12.95 -1.49 -8.65
N LYS A 205 -13.94 -1.13 -9.46
CA LYS A 205 -13.74 -0.35 -10.69
C LYS A 205 -13.26 1.08 -10.43
N ASP A 206 -13.93 1.77 -9.52
CA ASP A 206 -13.68 3.17 -9.14
C ASP A 206 -14.15 3.40 -7.70
N GLU A 207 -13.74 4.53 -7.11
CA GLU A 207 -14.09 4.89 -5.72
C GLU A 207 -15.62 4.92 -5.46
N LYS A 208 -16.41 5.39 -6.44
CA LYS A 208 -17.87 5.49 -6.31
C LYS A 208 -18.49 4.10 -6.21
N ALA A 209 -18.03 3.17 -7.03
CA ALA A 209 -18.51 1.78 -7.05
C ALA A 209 -18.23 1.06 -5.73
N VAL A 210 -17.17 1.41 -5.02
CA VAL A 210 -16.77 0.74 -3.76
C VAL A 210 -17.23 1.48 -2.50
N ALA A 211 -17.76 2.69 -2.59
CA ALA A 211 -18.06 3.55 -1.45
C ALA A 211 -18.92 2.87 -0.36
N GLY A 212 -19.92 2.07 -0.76
CA GLY A 212 -20.82 1.34 0.14
C GLY A 212 -20.43 -0.11 0.46
N LEU A 213 -19.34 -0.63 -0.12
CA LEU A 213 -18.89 -2.00 0.11
C LEU A 213 -18.10 -2.14 1.43
N PRO A 214 -18.13 -3.33 2.07
CA PRO A 214 -17.25 -3.62 3.20
C PRO A 214 -15.77 -3.55 2.79
N PHE A 215 -14.91 -3.38 3.79
CA PHE A 215 -13.46 -3.47 3.58
C PHE A 215 -13.02 -4.94 3.67
N TRP A 216 -12.00 -5.29 2.90
CA TRP A 216 -11.12 -6.39 3.26
C TRP A 216 -10.23 -5.93 4.41
N GLN A 217 -10.07 -6.75 5.44
CA GLN A 217 -9.36 -6.36 6.65
C GLN A 217 -8.29 -7.39 7.01
N PHE A 218 -7.05 -6.93 7.12
CA PHE A 218 -5.91 -7.77 7.52
C PHE A 218 -5.22 -7.19 8.74
N ALA A 219 -4.90 -8.06 9.69
CA ALA A 219 -4.01 -7.75 10.81
C ALA A 219 -2.67 -8.44 10.55
N ILE A 220 -1.74 -7.70 9.94
CA ILE A 220 -0.45 -8.24 9.50
C ILE A 220 0.57 -8.04 10.62
N PRO A 221 1.05 -9.10 11.29
CA PRO A 221 2.13 -8.96 12.26
C PRO A 221 3.41 -8.55 11.56
N ILE A 222 4.13 -7.56 12.08
CA ILE A 222 5.41 -7.10 11.54
C ILE A 222 6.53 -7.63 12.43
N ASP A 223 7.44 -8.42 11.85
CA ASP A 223 8.60 -8.96 12.55
C ASP A 223 9.73 -7.92 12.59
N LYS A 224 9.67 -7.04 13.60
CA LYS A 224 10.69 -6.01 13.85
C LYS A 224 12.09 -6.57 14.05
N THR A 225 12.21 -7.81 14.52
CA THR A 225 13.53 -8.43 14.75
C THR A 225 14.33 -8.63 13.46
N LYS A 226 13.67 -8.59 12.30
CA LYS A 226 14.33 -8.62 10.99
C LYS A 226 15.03 -7.32 10.61
N PHE A 227 14.62 -6.17 11.14
CA PHE A 227 15.08 -4.88 10.62
C PHE A 227 15.43 -3.82 11.66
N GLU A 228 15.05 -4.00 12.92
CA GLU A 228 15.33 -3.03 13.98
C GLU A 228 16.84 -2.83 14.16
N GLY A 229 17.29 -1.58 14.10
CA GLY A 229 18.70 -1.21 14.15
C GLY A 229 19.49 -1.51 12.87
N LEU A 230 18.88 -2.10 11.84
CA LEU A 230 19.55 -2.36 10.56
C LEU A 230 19.54 -1.10 9.70
N LYS A 231 20.50 -0.22 9.96
CA LYS A 231 20.77 0.96 9.14
C LYS A 231 22.21 1.43 9.29
N GLU A 232 22.71 2.10 8.26
CA GLU A 232 24.00 2.77 8.30
C GLU A 232 23.80 4.28 8.10
N THR A 233 24.45 5.11 8.92
CA THR A 233 24.34 6.57 8.84
C THR A 233 25.69 7.20 8.56
N TYR A 234 25.72 8.09 7.57
CA TYR A 234 26.91 8.81 7.14
C TYR A 234 26.66 10.31 7.18
N ALA A 235 27.46 11.03 7.98
CA ALA A 235 27.41 12.48 8.06
C ALA A 235 28.24 13.10 6.92
N ILE A 236 27.59 13.56 5.86
CA ILE A 236 28.26 14.14 4.69
C ILE A 236 28.61 15.61 4.99
N ASN A 237 27.59 16.42 5.29
CA ASN A 237 27.71 17.84 5.64
C ASN A 237 28.60 18.64 4.65
N LYS A 238 28.35 18.47 3.35
CA LYS A 238 29.09 19.15 2.28
C LYS A 238 28.16 20.02 1.44
N THR A 239 28.63 21.24 1.15
CA THR A 239 27.96 22.14 0.22
C THR A 239 28.64 22.10 -1.14
N VAL A 240 27.85 21.96 -2.19
CA VAL A 240 28.26 22.04 -3.60
C VAL A 240 27.63 23.30 -4.21
N THR A 241 28.32 23.94 -5.14
CA THR A 241 27.82 25.09 -5.89
C THR A 241 27.71 24.73 -7.36
N VAL A 242 26.53 24.93 -7.95
CA VAL A 242 26.26 24.75 -9.39
C VAL A 242 25.68 26.06 -9.92
N GLU A 243 26.35 26.69 -10.90
CA GLU A 243 25.97 28.01 -11.44
C GLU A 243 25.62 29.06 -10.36
N GLY A 244 26.46 29.11 -9.31
CA GLY A 244 26.26 30.03 -8.17
C GLY A 244 25.18 29.62 -7.17
N GLN A 245 24.41 28.56 -7.43
CA GLN A 245 23.40 28.02 -6.52
C GLN A 245 24.04 27.01 -5.56
N ARG A 246 23.80 27.19 -4.25
CA ARG A 246 24.40 26.40 -3.18
C ARG A 246 23.43 25.33 -2.70
N ILE A 247 23.92 24.09 -2.63
CA ILE A 247 23.17 22.89 -2.23
C ILE A 247 24.00 22.17 -1.18
N THR A 248 23.43 21.91 0.00
CA THR A 248 24.08 21.19 1.09
C THR A 248 23.50 19.80 1.23
N PHE A 249 24.38 18.79 1.15
CA PHE A 249 24.05 17.40 1.41
C PHE A 249 24.39 17.09 2.86
N GLY A 250 23.37 16.76 3.65
CA GLY A 250 23.42 16.56 5.09
C GLY A 250 23.73 15.11 5.46
N THR A 251 22.78 14.46 6.13
CA THR A 251 22.90 13.06 6.53
C THR A 251 22.42 12.13 5.42
N MET A 252 23.18 11.06 5.17
CA MET A 252 22.73 9.91 4.39
C MET A 252 22.44 8.75 5.34
N THR A 253 21.24 8.17 5.27
CA THR A 253 20.86 6.96 6.00
C THR A 253 20.51 5.85 5.03
N VAL A 254 21.24 4.75 5.11
CA VAL A 254 21.07 3.55 4.28
C VAL A 254 20.26 2.53 5.06
N TYR A 255 19.01 2.31 4.66
CA TYR A 255 18.16 1.24 5.17
C TYR A 255 18.11 0.07 4.18
N PRO A 256 17.74 -1.15 4.62
CA PRO A 256 17.57 -2.31 3.75
C PRO A 256 16.68 -2.07 2.53
N THR A 257 15.63 -1.26 2.64
CA THR A 257 14.69 -1.02 1.52
C THR A 257 14.99 0.25 0.72
N ARG A 258 15.69 1.25 1.26
CA ARG A 258 16.04 2.49 0.55
C ARG A 258 17.17 3.29 1.23
N VAL A 259 17.78 4.20 0.49
CA VAL A 259 18.64 5.25 1.06
C VAL A 259 17.86 6.55 1.16
N GLY A 260 17.94 7.26 2.29
CA GLY A 260 17.48 8.64 2.45
C GLY A 260 18.66 9.60 2.53
N LEU A 261 18.66 10.65 1.70
CA LEU A 261 19.68 11.70 1.68
C LEU A 261 19.04 13.05 1.98
N GLU A 262 19.46 13.70 3.06
CA GLU A 262 19.04 15.06 3.39
C GLU A 262 19.70 16.07 2.44
N VAL A 263 18.88 16.94 1.85
CA VAL A 263 19.31 18.01 0.94
C VAL A 263 18.72 19.32 1.43
N ALA A 264 19.58 20.34 1.55
CA ALA A 264 19.20 21.71 1.91
C ALA A 264 19.65 22.69 0.82
N TYR A 265 18.73 23.52 0.35
CA TYR A 265 18.98 24.60 -0.60
C TYR A 265 19.23 25.90 0.14
N ASP A 266 20.27 26.64 -0.23
CA ASP A 266 20.55 27.94 0.39
C ASP A 266 19.40 28.93 0.07
N PRO A 267 18.74 29.52 1.09
CA PRO A 267 17.67 30.50 0.85
C PRO A 267 18.14 31.72 0.04
N ALA A 268 19.44 32.04 0.07
CA ALA A 268 20.05 33.12 -0.70
C ALA A 268 20.23 32.78 -2.20
N ASN A 269 19.97 31.54 -2.62
CA ASN A 269 19.98 31.16 -4.03
C ASN A 269 19.08 32.06 -4.87
N THR A 270 19.58 32.52 -6.01
CA THR A 270 18.83 33.38 -6.94
C THR A 270 17.79 32.59 -7.73
N LYS A 271 17.97 31.27 -7.85
CA LYS A 271 17.05 30.33 -8.49
C LYS A 271 16.35 29.44 -7.46
N LYS A 272 15.12 29.04 -7.75
CA LYS A 272 14.48 27.89 -7.10
C LYS A 272 14.92 26.63 -7.85
N LEU A 273 15.40 25.64 -7.12
CA LEU A 273 15.84 24.35 -7.66
C LEU A 273 14.71 23.35 -7.43
N PHE A 274 14.24 22.71 -8.50
CA PHE A 274 13.06 21.86 -8.48
C PHE A 274 13.43 20.39 -8.40
N TYR A 275 14.35 19.94 -9.25
CA TYR A 275 14.61 18.52 -9.43
C TYR A 275 15.97 18.26 -10.06
N PHE A 276 16.64 17.19 -9.66
CA PHE A 276 17.87 16.71 -10.30
C PHE A 276 17.54 15.66 -11.34
N ASP A 277 17.87 15.91 -12.61
CA ASP A 277 17.43 15.06 -13.72
C ASP A 277 18.03 13.64 -13.67
N ASP A 278 19.25 13.50 -13.13
CA ASP A 278 20.03 12.27 -13.18
C ASP A 278 20.74 11.94 -11.85
N ILE A 279 20.22 12.41 -10.72
CA ILE A 279 20.85 12.16 -9.41
C ILE A 279 20.87 10.68 -9.08
N ARG A 280 22.04 10.19 -8.67
CA ARG A 280 22.27 8.77 -8.38
C ARG A 280 23.44 8.60 -7.40
N ILE A 281 23.45 7.44 -6.77
CA ILE A 281 24.58 6.97 -5.97
C ILE A 281 25.39 5.99 -6.81
N GLU A 282 26.71 6.12 -6.82
CA GLU A 282 27.66 5.27 -7.55
C GLU A 282 28.68 4.69 -6.57
N ASP A 283 29.02 3.41 -6.69
CA ASP A 283 30.07 2.77 -5.87
C ASP A 283 31.47 2.85 -6.53
N GLU A 284 32.48 2.22 -5.93
CA GLU A 284 33.83 2.15 -6.50
C GLU A 284 33.96 1.37 -7.81
N HIS A 285 32.97 0.54 -8.16
CA HIS A 285 32.94 -0.28 -9.35
C HIS A 285 32.10 0.34 -10.48
N GLY A 286 31.44 1.46 -10.21
CA GLY A 286 30.54 2.13 -11.15
C GLY A 286 29.12 1.57 -11.13
N GLU A 287 28.77 0.69 -10.17
CA GLU A 287 27.39 0.26 -9.97
C GLU A 287 26.57 1.44 -9.48
N THR A 288 25.41 1.66 -10.11
CA THR A 288 24.54 2.81 -9.82
C THR A 288 23.26 2.40 -9.11
N PHE A 289 22.87 3.20 -8.13
CA PHE A 289 21.63 3.13 -7.39
C PHE A 289 20.88 4.45 -7.61
N GLY A 290 19.80 4.38 -8.41
CA GLY A 290 19.04 5.54 -8.84
C GLY A 290 18.02 6.01 -7.81
N THR A 291 17.27 7.06 -8.14
CA THR A 291 16.08 7.45 -7.40
C THR A 291 14.99 6.38 -7.48
N ILE A 292 14.06 6.40 -6.52
CA ILE A 292 12.88 5.52 -6.56
C ILE A 292 11.94 5.98 -7.69
N ASN A 293 11.68 5.10 -8.67
CA ASN A 293 10.83 5.40 -9.83
C ASN A 293 9.36 5.01 -9.61
N ASN A 294 9.08 4.04 -8.73
CA ASN A 294 7.74 3.58 -8.41
C ASN A 294 7.53 3.62 -6.89
N GLY A 295 6.81 4.63 -6.41
CA GLY A 295 6.64 4.92 -4.99
C GLY A 295 7.10 6.34 -4.63
N VAL A 296 7.38 6.56 -3.34
CA VAL A 296 7.79 7.88 -2.82
C VAL A 296 9.29 8.11 -3.07
N SER A 297 9.62 9.05 -3.96
CA SER A 297 10.99 9.40 -4.34
C SER A 297 11.65 10.49 -3.47
N GLY A 298 10.87 11.15 -2.62
CA GLY A 298 11.38 12.10 -1.65
C GLY A 298 10.31 12.56 -0.67
N SER A 299 10.72 13.29 0.36
CA SER A 299 9.82 13.92 1.32
C SER A 299 10.30 15.32 1.69
N THR A 300 9.37 16.26 1.75
CA THR A 300 9.66 17.64 2.15
C THR A 300 9.80 17.75 3.66
N ILE A 301 10.86 18.41 4.12
CA ILE A 301 11.06 18.79 5.53
C ILE A 301 10.52 20.21 5.74
N ASP A 302 10.93 21.14 4.88
CA ASP A 302 10.42 22.51 4.81
C ASP A 302 10.66 23.10 3.40
N GLU A 303 10.43 24.40 3.22
CA GLU A 303 10.55 25.10 1.94
C GLU A 303 11.91 24.94 1.23
N ASN A 304 12.98 24.70 1.99
CA ASN A 304 14.35 24.62 1.50
C ASN A 304 15.04 23.30 1.84
N ARG A 305 14.39 22.39 2.57
CA ARG A 305 14.96 21.11 2.98
C ARG A 305 14.06 19.95 2.57
N GLN A 306 14.67 18.90 2.06
CA GLN A 306 13.99 17.66 1.70
C GLN A 306 14.89 16.45 1.94
N ILE A 307 14.28 15.28 1.92
CA ILE A 307 14.97 13.99 1.84
C ILE A 307 14.73 13.45 0.44
N LEU A 308 15.80 13.10 -0.27
CA LEU A 308 15.74 12.35 -1.52
C LEU A 308 15.90 10.86 -1.24
N TYR A 309 15.06 10.03 -1.85
CA TYR A 309 15.12 8.58 -1.69
C TYR A 309 15.72 7.88 -2.92
N PHE A 310 16.66 6.98 -2.65
CA PHE A 310 17.35 6.16 -3.65
C PHE A 310 17.13 4.68 -3.38
N GLN A 311 17.33 3.88 -4.42
CA GLN A 311 17.45 2.43 -4.33
C GLN A 311 18.51 2.07 -3.27
N SER A 312 18.23 1.06 -2.45
CA SER A 312 19.17 0.65 -1.40
C SER A 312 20.39 -0.07 -1.95
N ASN A 313 21.54 0.22 -1.37
CA ASN A 313 22.78 -0.53 -1.54
C ASN A 313 23.19 -1.30 -0.26
N TYR A 314 22.29 -1.40 0.73
CA TYR A 314 22.58 -1.96 2.06
C TYR A 314 23.23 -3.35 2.00
N PHE A 315 22.70 -4.24 1.17
CA PHE A 315 23.19 -5.62 1.05
C PHE A 315 24.43 -5.76 0.17
N ARG A 316 24.81 -4.74 -0.61
CA ARG A 316 26.02 -4.75 -1.44
C ARG A 316 27.28 -4.45 -0.64
N LYS A 317 27.16 -3.69 0.46
CA LYS A 317 28.27 -3.29 1.34
C LYS A 317 29.48 -2.68 0.59
N PRO A 318 29.30 -1.67 -0.25
CA PRO A 318 30.39 -1.04 -1.00
C PRO A 318 31.37 -0.31 -0.07
N ASP A 319 32.64 -0.25 -0.45
CA ASP A 319 33.69 0.43 0.33
C ASP A 319 33.59 1.95 0.20
N ARG A 320 33.19 2.45 -0.97
CA ARG A 320 33.10 3.88 -1.29
C ARG A 320 31.80 4.20 -1.99
N LEU A 321 31.26 5.38 -1.70
CA LEU A 321 30.04 5.87 -2.34
C LEU A 321 30.22 7.29 -2.82
N TYR A 322 29.68 7.58 -4.00
CA TYR A 322 29.71 8.88 -4.63
C TYR A 322 28.30 9.29 -5.06
N LEU A 323 27.87 10.49 -4.68
CA LEU A 323 26.71 11.13 -5.27
C LEU A 323 27.11 11.72 -6.62
N ARG A 324 26.33 11.43 -7.67
CA ARG A 324 26.48 11.99 -9.01
C ARG A 324 25.21 12.70 -9.42
N ALA A 325 25.34 13.88 -10.02
CA ALA A 325 24.27 14.58 -10.72
C ALA A 325 24.87 15.59 -11.71
N ASN A 326 24.24 15.75 -12.86
CA ASN A 326 24.74 16.57 -13.95
C ASN A 326 23.79 17.71 -14.35
N SER A 327 22.49 17.57 -14.12
CA SER A 327 21.51 18.60 -14.44
C SER A 327 20.49 18.80 -13.32
N ILE A 328 20.12 20.06 -13.09
CA ILE A 328 19.13 20.46 -12.10
C ILE A 328 18.14 21.42 -12.76
N ARG A 329 16.86 21.05 -12.78
CA ARG A 329 15.80 21.97 -13.16
C ARG A 329 15.70 23.10 -12.16
N ALA A 330 15.77 24.32 -12.65
CA ALA A 330 15.79 25.52 -11.84
C ALA A 330 15.27 26.73 -12.61
N LEU A 331 14.59 27.64 -11.90
CA LEU A 331 14.07 28.88 -12.45
C LEU A 331 14.42 30.05 -11.53
N ASP A 332 14.68 31.24 -12.09
CA ASP A 332 14.93 32.44 -11.28
C ASP A 332 13.74 32.74 -10.36
N LYS A 333 14.01 33.03 -9.08
CA LYS A 333 12.93 33.25 -8.09
C LYS A 333 12.00 34.40 -8.44
N ASN A 334 12.50 35.41 -9.16
CA ASN A 334 11.70 36.54 -9.65
C ASN A 334 10.83 36.20 -10.88
N LYS A 335 10.87 34.96 -11.37
CA LYS A 335 10.06 34.46 -12.50
C LYS A 335 9.11 33.33 -12.10
N LEU A 336 8.96 33.06 -10.80
CA LEU A 336 8.07 31.98 -10.32
C LEU A 336 6.59 32.32 -10.44
N GLU A 337 6.22 33.58 -10.60
CA GLU A 337 4.82 33.99 -10.69
C GLU A 337 4.43 34.30 -12.15
N ILE A 338 3.32 33.71 -12.58
CA ILE A 338 2.66 34.05 -13.84
C ILE A 338 1.35 34.79 -13.54
N GLN A 339 0.97 35.67 -14.45
CA GLN A 339 -0.29 36.42 -14.35
C GLN A 339 -1.18 36.09 -15.55
N VAL A 340 -2.40 35.68 -15.28
CA VAL A 340 -3.40 35.34 -16.29
C VAL A 340 -4.65 36.19 -16.11
N ASP A 341 -5.14 36.77 -17.20
CA ASP A 341 -6.46 37.38 -17.26
C ASP A 341 -7.42 36.38 -17.92
N PRO A 342 -8.23 35.66 -17.13
CA PRO A 342 -9.11 34.64 -17.66
C PRO A 342 -10.32 35.25 -18.40
N ASP A 343 -10.63 36.53 -18.23
CA ASP A 343 -11.73 37.21 -18.91
C ASP A 343 -11.30 37.76 -20.26
N GLN A 344 -10.08 38.30 -20.34
CA GLN A 344 -9.46 38.71 -21.61
C GLN A 344 -8.81 37.55 -22.37
N LYS A 345 -8.73 36.36 -21.75
CA LYS A 345 -8.05 35.17 -22.28
C LYS A 345 -6.59 35.44 -22.64
N LYS A 346 -5.84 36.07 -21.73
CA LYS A 346 -4.44 36.46 -21.97
C LYS A 346 -3.54 36.00 -20.83
N LEU A 347 -2.37 35.48 -21.21
CA LEU A 347 -1.23 35.39 -20.31
C LEU A 347 -0.52 36.76 -20.30
N LEU A 348 -0.53 37.43 -19.16
CA LEU A 348 0.05 38.77 -19.00
C LEU A 348 1.54 38.69 -18.63
N SER A 349 1.94 37.65 -17.90
CA SER A 349 3.34 37.41 -17.50
C SER A 349 3.66 35.92 -17.59
N SER A 350 4.87 35.60 -18.04
CA SER A 350 5.42 34.26 -18.21
C SER A 350 6.93 34.29 -17.91
N PRO A 351 7.56 33.18 -17.46
CA PRO A 351 9.00 33.16 -17.22
C PRO A 351 9.83 33.40 -18.48
N ASP A 352 9.33 32.91 -19.61
CA ASP A 352 9.91 32.97 -20.94
C ASP A 352 8.84 32.62 -22.02
N GLY A 353 9.30 32.37 -23.25
CA GLY A 353 8.44 32.04 -24.40
C GLY A 353 7.98 30.59 -24.49
N HIS A 354 8.39 29.70 -23.58
CA HIS A 354 8.00 28.28 -23.60
C HIS A 354 6.57 28.06 -23.11
N LEU A 355 6.12 28.89 -22.17
CA LEU A 355 4.79 28.81 -21.58
C LEU A 355 3.83 29.81 -22.23
N THR A 356 2.69 29.31 -22.70
CA THR A 356 1.63 30.13 -23.31
C THR A 356 0.26 29.73 -22.78
N LEU A 357 -0.70 30.67 -22.77
CA LEU A 357 -2.10 30.34 -22.54
C LEU A 357 -2.75 29.95 -23.88
N LYS A 358 -3.13 28.68 -24.01
CA LYS A 358 -3.75 28.12 -25.21
C LYS A 358 -5.24 28.39 -25.28
N ASP A 359 -5.95 28.19 -24.16
CA ASP A 359 -7.39 28.40 -24.11
C ASP A 359 -7.86 28.74 -22.68
N VAL A 360 -9.04 29.36 -22.61
CA VAL A 360 -9.85 29.50 -21.40
C VAL A 360 -11.24 28.97 -21.72
N GLY A 361 -11.52 27.80 -21.15
CA GLY A 361 -12.71 27.01 -21.41
C GLY A 361 -13.63 26.87 -20.20
N THR A 362 -14.68 26.08 -20.38
CA THR A 362 -15.59 25.66 -19.31
C THR A 362 -15.45 24.16 -19.10
N SER A 363 -15.40 23.73 -17.85
CA SER A 363 -15.35 22.31 -17.49
C SER A 363 -16.68 21.63 -17.82
N LYS A 364 -16.66 20.30 -17.93
CA LYS A 364 -17.88 19.47 -17.98
C LYS A 364 -18.66 19.56 -16.67
N GLU A 365 -17.98 19.86 -15.56
CA GLU A 365 -18.62 20.14 -14.28
C GLU A 365 -19.18 21.56 -14.26
N GLU A 366 -20.45 21.68 -13.87
CA GLU A 366 -21.13 22.95 -13.75
C GLU A 366 -20.43 23.82 -12.69
N GLY A 367 -20.25 25.10 -12.98
CA GLY A 367 -19.59 26.01 -12.04
C GLY A 367 -18.06 26.03 -12.08
N GLN A 368 -17.40 25.42 -13.07
CA GLN A 368 -15.93 25.48 -13.22
C GLN A 368 -15.46 26.10 -14.55
N ARG A 369 -14.28 26.73 -14.51
CA ARG A 369 -13.52 27.26 -15.66
C ARG A 369 -12.18 26.53 -15.74
N ILE A 370 -11.70 26.29 -16.95
CA ILE A 370 -10.41 25.63 -17.20
C ILE A 370 -9.47 26.64 -17.86
N LEU A 371 -8.26 26.77 -17.32
CA LEU A 371 -7.14 27.45 -17.97
C LEU A 371 -6.26 26.39 -18.60
N VAL A 372 -6.06 26.46 -19.92
CA VAL A 372 -5.21 25.51 -20.65
C VAL A 372 -3.91 26.21 -21.02
N PHE A 373 -2.83 25.78 -20.39
CA PHE A 373 -1.48 26.24 -20.69
C PHE A 373 -0.81 25.25 -21.64
N LYS A 374 -0.01 25.76 -22.58
CA LYS A 374 0.88 24.97 -23.41
C LYS A 374 2.32 25.24 -23.00
N LEU A 375 3.05 24.20 -22.65
CA LEU A 375 4.47 24.26 -22.31
C LEU A 375 5.28 23.57 -23.40
N ILE A 376 6.00 24.36 -24.19
CA ILE A 376 6.86 23.82 -25.25
C ILE A 376 8.19 23.37 -24.62
N ASN A 377 8.43 22.07 -24.60
CA ASN A 377 9.70 21.51 -24.16
C ASN A 377 10.12 20.34 -25.05
N ASP A 378 11.22 20.54 -25.77
CA ASP A 378 11.81 19.55 -26.67
C ASP A 378 13.09 18.92 -26.08
N ASN A 379 13.36 19.13 -24.78
CA ASN A 379 14.56 18.57 -24.17
C ASN A 379 14.42 17.03 -24.02
N PRO A 380 15.40 16.25 -24.50
CA PRO A 380 15.35 14.78 -24.40
C PRO A 380 15.25 14.23 -22.97
N LEU A 381 15.74 14.97 -21.96
CA LEU A 381 15.63 14.56 -20.55
C LEU A 381 14.19 14.54 -20.05
N ASP A 382 13.28 15.19 -20.77
CA ASP A 382 11.90 15.40 -20.36
C ASP A 382 10.89 14.67 -21.27
N GLU A 383 11.34 13.88 -22.25
CA GLU A 383 10.49 13.23 -23.27
C GLU A 383 9.36 12.37 -22.67
N HIS A 384 9.59 11.79 -21.49
CA HIS A 384 8.63 10.94 -20.78
C HIS A 384 8.14 11.54 -19.47
N ARG A 385 8.36 12.84 -19.28
CA ARG A 385 8.15 13.49 -17.99
C ARG A 385 6.84 14.25 -17.92
N GLN A 386 6.08 13.98 -16.87
CA GLN A 386 4.93 14.80 -16.50
C GLN A 386 5.35 15.92 -15.56
N TYR A 387 4.90 17.13 -15.84
CA TYR A 387 5.13 18.32 -15.01
C TYR A 387 3.95 18.58 -14.10
N ASN A 388 4.24 18.84 -12.84
CA ASN A 388 3.30 19.59 -12.00
C ASN A 388 3.68 21.07 -12.09
N LEU A 389 3.14 21.77 -13.09
CA LEU A 389 3.61 23.11 -13.45
C LEU A 389 3.30 24.16 -12.38
N LEU A 390 2.07 24.15 -11.86
CA LEU A 390 1.53 25.24 -11.02
C LEU A 390 1.10 24.72 -9.65
N ASP A 391 1.31 25.55 -8.63
CA ASP A 391 0.77 25.35 -7.29
C ASP A 391 -0.76 25.29 -7.33
N MET A 392 -1.36 24.47 -6.46
CA MET A 392 -2.81 24.39 -6.37
C MET A 392 -3.43 25.69 -5.83
N SER A 393 -2.67 26.52 -5.12
CA SER A 393 -3.11 27.83 -4.67
C SER A 393 -2.83 28.92 -5.70
N PHE A 394 -3.74 29.91 -5.78
CA PHE A 394 -3.57 31.10 -6.60
C PHE A 394 -4.15 32.34 -5.91
N LYS A 395 -3.73 33.53 -6.36
CA LYS A 395 -4.20 34.81 -5.80
C LYS A 395 -4.95 35.62 -6.85
N ASP A 396 -5.96 36.36 -6.43
CA ASP A 396 -6.56 37.40 -7.28
C ASP A 396 -5.81 38.74 -7.17
N ALA A 397 -6.22 39.74 -7.94
CA ALA A 397 -5.60 41.07 -7.96
C ALA A 397 -5.69 41.83 -6.62
N SER A 398 -6.57 41.41 -5.70
CA SER A 398 -6.62 41.96 -4.34
C SER A 398 -5.67 41.26 -3.37
N GLY A 399 -5.01 40.19 -3.80
CA GLY A 399 -4.15 39.34 -2.98
C GLY A 399 -4.90 38.24 -2.22
N LYS A 400 -6.21 38.08 -2.45
CA LYS A 400 -6.99 37.02 -1.81
C LYS A 400 -6.59 35.67 -2.41
N SER A 401 -6.30 34.69 -1.55
CA SER A 401 -5.92 33.33 -1.97
C SER A 401 -7.13 32.44 -2.20
N PHE A 402 -7.00 31.56 -3.18
CA PHE A 402 -7.97 30.57 -3.61
C PHE A 402 -7.24 29.27 -3.92
N GLU A 403 -7.98 28.16 -3.91
CA GLU A 403 -7.45 26.84 -4.26
C GLU A 403 -8.08 26.37 -5.56
N SER A 404 -7.25 25.75 -6.38
CA SER A 404 -7.65 24.89 -7.48
C SER A 404 -8.11 23.56 -6.92
N ASN A 405 -9.16 23.02 -7.51
CA ASN A 405 -9.70 21.73 -7.11
C ASN A 405 -9.09 20.57 -7.90
N MET A 406 -8.41 20.84 -9.01
CA MET A 406 -7.85 19.81 -9.89
C MET A 406 -6.81 20.42 -10.85
N THR A 407 -5.80 19.62 -11.17
CA THR A 407 -4.90 19.86 -12.29
C THR A 407 -4.90 18.63 -13.21
N GLY A 408 -4.71 18.84 -14.51
CA GLY A 408 -4.59 17.76 -15.49
C GLY A 408 -3.45 18.02 -16.46
N SER A 409 -2.94 16.97 -17.09
CA SER A 409 -1.99 17.10 -18.21
C SER A 409 -2.39 16.18 -19.35
N SER A 410 -2.16 16.63 -20.58
CA SER A 410 -2.37 15.86 -21.81
C SER A 410 -1.36 16.30 -22.85
N GLY A 411 -0.32 15.49 -23.07
CA GLY A 411 0.80 15.87 -23.94
C GLY A 411 1.53 17.10 -23.40
N ASP A 412 1.65 18.15 -24.21
CA ASP A 412 2.28 19.43 -23.87
C ASP A 412 1.29 20.46 -23.25
N GLU A 413 0.06 20.03 -22.96
CA GLU A 413 -0.98 20.85 -22.35
C GLU A 413 -1.14 20.55 -20.87
N PHE A 414 -1.15 21.64 -20.08
CA PHE A 414 -1.45 21.62 -18.66
C PHE A 414 -2.80 22.33 -18.42
N GLN A 415 -3.71 21.63 -17.75
CA GLN A 415 -5.06 22.10 -17.45
C GLN A 415 -5.14 22.47 -15.97
N TYR A 416 -5.51 23.71 -15.70
CA TYR A 416 -5.69 24.22 -14.34
C TYR A 416 -7.15 24.61 -14.12
N PHE A 417 -7.79 23.99 -13.14
CA PHE A 417 -9.23 24.14 -12.91
C PHE A 417 -9.47 25.16 -11.80
N ILE A 418 -10.36 26.11 -12.06
CA ILE A 418 -10.79 27.10 -11.09
C ILE A 418 -12.32 27.11 -11.02
N GLU A 419 -12.87 27.36 -9.84
CA GLU A 419 -14.31 27.56 -9.71
C GLU A 419 -14.77 28.81 -10.47
N LYS A 420 -16.05 28.91 -10.83
CA LYS A 420 -16.64 30.14 -11.34
C LYS A 420 -16.99 31.03 -10.14
N ALA A 421 -15.98 31.64 -9.54
CA ALA A 421 -16.17 32.64 -8.50
C ALA A 421 -15.98 34.07 -9.05
N LYS A 422 -16.36 35.08 -8.25
CA LYS A 422 -16.00 36.48 -8.51
C LYS A 422 -14.55 36.70 -8.07
N TYR A 423 -13.61 36.42 -8.96
CA TYR A 423 -12.21 36.81 -8.78
C TYR A 423 -11.99 38.24 -9.30
N GLN A 424 -11.00 38.91 -8.73
CA GLN A 424 -10.47 40.14 -9.33
C GLN A 424 -9.32 39.76 -10.28
N SER A 425 -9.54 39.90 -11.59
CA SER A 425 -8.50 39.67 -12.60
C SER A 425 -7.42 40.78 -12.53
N PRO A 426 -6.14 40.48 -12.82
CA PRO A 426 -5.59 39.17 -13.18
C PRO A 426 -5.37 38.23 -11.98
N LEU A 427 -5.33 36.93 -12.26
CA LEU A 427 -4.94 35.90 -11.31
C LEU A 427 -3.42 35.70 -11.33
N THR A 428 -2.82 35.54 -10.16
CA THR A 428 -1.41 35.21 -9.98
C THR A 428 -1.28 33.73 -9.59
N LEU A 429 -0.55 32.96 -10.40
CA LEU A 429 -0.29 31.54 -10.18
C LEU A 429 1.22 31.35 -9.94
N THR A 430 1.56 30.41 -9.06
CA THR A 430 2.97 30.12 -8.71
C THR A 430 3.44 28.87 -9.44
N ILE A 431 4.60 28.94 -10.08
CA ILE A 431 5.28 27.81 -10.71
C ILE A 431 5.97 26.97 -9.65
N VAL A 432 5.72 25.66 -9.66
CA VAL A 432 6.34 24.69 -8.74
C VAL A 432 7.26 23.70 -9.46
N ASP A 433 7.24 23.69 -10.80
CA ASP A 433 8.18 22.94 -11.63
C ASP A 433 8.33 23.59 -13.01
N TYR A 434 9.53 23.59 -13.60
CA TYR A 434 9.79 24.24 -14.90
C TYR A 434 10.98 23.60 -15.64
N PRO A 435 10.97 23.52 -16.99
CA PRO A 435 11.98 22.78 -17.76
C PRO A 435 13.34 23.48 -17.89
N THR A 436 13.48 24.73 -17.47
CA THR A 436 14.79 25.41 -17.45
C THR A 436 15.73 24.73 -16.46
N ARG A 437 17.03 24.69 -16.77
CA ARG A 437 18.02 23.94 -15.99
C ARG A 437 19.32 24.72 -15.78
N ILE A 438 20.04 24.31 -14.75
CA ILE A 438 21.46 24.61 -14.54
C ILE A 438 22.25 23.32 -14.73
N GLU A 439 23.46 23.43 -15.28
CA GLU A 439 24.31 22.27 -15.58
C GLU A 439 25.55 22.24 -14.67
N GLY A 440 26.00 21.04 -14.32
CA GLY A 440 27.19 20.82 -13.51
C GLY A 440 27.73 19.39 -13.59
N ASP A 441 28.78 19.10 -12.82
CA ASP A 441 29.26 17.73 -12.58
C ASP A 441 29.46 17.55 -11.08
N ILE A 442 28.35 17.27 -10.40
CA ILE A 442 28.41 16.94 -8.97
C ILE A 442 29.03 15.55 -8.88
N LYS A 443 30.19 15.48 -8.20
CA LYS A 443 30.80 14.23 -7.75
C LYS A 443 31.22 14.38 -6.29
N LEU A 444 30.39 13.88 -5.39
CA LEU A 444 30.58 14.04 -3.95
C LEU A 444 30.79 12.69 -3.29
N ARG A 445 31.94 12.47 -2.66
CA ARG A 445 32.18 11.27 -1.86
C ARG A 445 31.34 11.30 -0.58
N MET A 446 30.55 10.25 -0.35
CA MET A 446 29.64 10.09 0.78
C MET A 446 30.13 9.06 1.81
N LYS A 447 30.92 8.07 1.36
CA LYS A 447 31.59 7.03 2.16
C LYS A 447 33.03 6.88 1.68
#